data_AF-A0A518LL52-F1
#
_entry.id   AF-A0A518LL52-F1
#
_cell.length_a   1.000
_cell.length_b   1.000
_cell.length_c   1.000
_cell.angle_alpha   90.00
_cell.angle_beta   90.00
_cell.angle_gamma   90.00
#
_symmetry.space_group_name_H-M   'P 1'
#
loop_
_entity.id
_entity.type
_entity.pdbx_description
1 polymer ?
#
loop_
_entity_poly.entity_id
_entity_poly.type
_entity_poly.pdbx_seq_one_letter_code
_entity_poly.pdbx_strand_id
1 'polypeptide(L)'
;MTDQAHDAQKALSDLRDHLARHDKPIAFFFGAGTSCAVLVESSEGQNKTQALIPAVAQLTNLAKEDAVKLGEKHAKAWGLIEAHCTENKQLANVENVLSRLRMMLSAVGNADTLSGLNKSEIGALEESVRKTIARVVTPDLTKIPGDSPHKKFAKWLIKSSRQKPIEIFTVNYDVLIEHSLEALRIPTFDGFVGGFRPFFHPDSLRRLEAAPGATWIRLWKMHGSVTWRRMEQDGRFRVVRGEPDPAGEMIYPSFQKYDESRQQPYSAFTDRLSRFLEQDDALLIVAGFSFGDEHINNLIFGALENRPRTHVYALQFDETPEESDLVKRAYQRPNMIVLCPRTGIIGGRRAAWTPVESPSFMTDVFELIKKEPAEGAGATRQEEAKCGVMKIGDFASFCAFLEAMTSD
;
A
#
# COMPACT_ATOMS: atom_id res chain seq x y z
N MET A 1 -1.17 38.13 5.39
CA MET A 1 -0.90 37.46 4.10
C MET A 1 -2.08 36.55 3.85
N THR A 2 -2.87 36.81 2.82
CA THR A 2 -4.13 36.10 2.55
C THR A 2 -3.84 34.64 2.23
N ASP A 3 -4.30 33.77 3.11
CA ASP A 3 -4.17 32.32 3.00
C ASP A 3 -5.04 31.84 1.83
N GLN A 4 -4.47 31.81 0.62
CA GLN A 4 -5.21 31.41 -0.58
C GLN A 4 -5.50 29.90 -0.50
N ALA A 5 -6.76 29.50 -0.46
CA ALA A 5 -7.14 28.09 -0.57
C ALA A 5 -6.61 27.47 -1.90
N HIS A 6 -6.39 26.16 -1.91
CA HIS A 6 -5.98 25.44 -3.12
C HIS A 6 -7.20 25.17 -4.01
N ASP A 7 -7.01 25.30 -5.32
CA ASP A 7 -8.03 24.96 -6.31
C ASP A 7 -8.05 23.44 -6.56
N ALA A 8 -9.11 22.78 -6.08
CA ALA A 8 -9.29 21.34 -6.25
C ALA A 8 -9.48 20.92 -7.71
N GLN A 9 -10.14 21.75 -8.53
CA GLN A 9 -10.31 21.48 -9.95
C GLN A 9 -8.98 21.50 -10.68
N LYS A 10 -8.16 22.50 -10.37
CA LYS A 10 -6.81 22.59 -10.92
C LYS A 10 -5.97 21.38 -10.50
N ALA A 11 -5.94 21.04 -9.21
CA ALA A 11 -5.14 19.91 -8.70
C ALA A 11 -5.53 18.57 -9.37
N LEU A 12 -6.83 18.30 -9.53
CA LEU A 12 -7.33 17.10 -10.19
C LEU A 12 -7.11 17.12 -11.70
N SER A 13 -7.21 18.28 -12.35
CA SER A 13 -6.89 18.43 -13.78
C SER A 13 -5.40 18.18 -14.04
N ASP A 14 -4.52 18.74 -13.21
CA ASP A 14 -3.08 18.52 -13.30
C ASP A 14 -2.74 17.03 -13.13
N LEU A 15 -3.35 16.35 -12.16
CA LEU A 15 -3.20 14.89 -11.98
C LEU A 15 -3.70 14.11 -13.20
N ARG A 16 -4.88 14.45 -13.72
CA ARG A 16 -5.47 13.82 -14.91
C ARG A 16 -4.54 13.97 -16.12
N ASP A 17 -4.04 15.17 -16.34
CA ASP A 17 -3.18 15.49 -17.48
C ASP A 17 -1.86 14.73 -17.36
N HIS A 18 -1.26 14.67 -16.17
CA HIS A 18 -0.07 13.84 -15.92
C HIS A 18 -0.31 12.35 -16.24
N LEU A 19 -1.45 11.80 -15.83
CA LEU A 19 -1.82 10.41 -16.09
C LEU A 19 -2.08 10.14 -17.58
N ALA A 20 -2.62 11.11 -18.32
CA ALA A 20 -2.93 11.00 -19.75
C ALA A 20 -1.69 11.06 -20.66
N ARG A 21 -0.56 11.60 -20.20
CA ARG A 21 0.68 11.70 -21.00
C ARG A 21 1.24 10.33 -21.33
N HIS A 22 1.28 9.93 -22.60
CA HIS A 22 1.69 8.57 -23.02
C HIS A 22 3.22 8.32 -23.03
N ASP A 23 4.04 9.36 -22.97
CA ASP A 23 5.51 9.33 -23.16
C ASP A 23 6.32 9.33 -21.84
N LYS A 24 5.67 9.66 -20.72
CA LYS A 24 6.33 9.79 -19.40
C LYS A 24 6.29 8.49 -18.59
N PRO A 25 7.32 8.19 -17.78
CA PRO A 25 7.27 7.06 -16.87
C PRO A 25 6.21 7.28 -15.79
N ILE A 26 5.33 6.31 -15.59
CA ILE A 26 4.32 6.34 -14.53
C ILE A 26 4.42 5.03 -13.74
N ALA A 27 4.43 5.17 -12.43
CA ALA A 27 4.26 4.06 -11.52
C ALA A 27 3.22 4.37 -10.46
N PHE A 28 2.62 3.29 -9.96
CA PHE A 28 1.74 3.30 -8.80
C PHE A 28 2.43 2.61 -7.64
N PHE A 29 2.24 3.11 -6.43
CA PHE A 29 2.67 2.46 -5.20
C PHE A 29 1.45 2.22 -4.32
N PHE A 30 1.10 0.95 -4.11
CA PHE A 30 -0.09 0.54 -3.38
C PHE A 30 0.24 -0.12 -2.05
N GLY A 31 -0.29 0.46 -0.97
CA GLY A 31 -0.25 -0.11 0.38
C GLY A 31 -1.56 -0.75 0.81
N ALA A 32 -1.61 -1.21 2.06
CA ALA A 32 -2.70 -2.02 2.61
C ALA A 32 -4.08 -1.36 2.51
N GLY A 33 -4.16 -0.02 2.49
CA GLY A 33 -5.41 0.71 2.30
C GLY A 33 -6.11 0.41 0.97
N THR A 34 -5.35 0.03 -0.07
CA THR A 34 -5.94 -0.37 -1.36
C THR A 34 -6.67 -1.71 -1.27
N SER A 35 -6.14 -2.69 -0.52
CA SER A 35 -6.80 -3.97 -0.24
C SER A 35 -8.06 -3.78 0.61
N CYS A 36 -8.01 -2.85 1.57
CA CYS A 36 -9.14 -2.51 2.44
C CYS A 36 -10.33 -1.91 1.68
N ALA A 37 -10.09 -1.29 0.52
CA ALA A 37 -11.14 -0.66 -0.27
C ALA A 37 -12.06 -1.67 -1.00
N VAL A 38 -11.73 -2.97 -0.99
CA VAL A 38 -12.63 -4.01 -1.49
C VAL A 38 -13.65 -4.34 -0.41
N LEU A 39 -14.86 -3.81 -0.55
CA LEU A 39 -15.95 -4.02 0.40
C LEU A 39 -16.85 -5.20 -0.01
N VAL A 40 -17.25 -6.02 0.95
CA VAL A 40 -18.19 -7.15 0.80
C VAL A 40 -19.29 -7.07 1.84
N GLU A 41 -20.41 -7.77 1.61
CA GLU A 41 -21.49 -7.85 2.60
C GLU A 41 -21.00 -8.49 3.90
N SER A 42 -21.34 -7.87 5.02
CA SER A 42 -21.00 -8.33 6.36
C SER A 42 -21.95 -9.44 6.81
N SER A 43 -21.40 -10.41 7.54
CA SER A 43 -22.18 -11.44 8.23
C SER A 43 -22.98 -10.91 9.43
N GLU A 44 -22.72 -9.69 9.90
CA GLU A 44 -23.28 -9.13 11.15
C GLU A 44 -24.52 -8.23 10.95
N GLY A 45 -25.18 -8.30 9.78
CA GLY A 45 -26.49 -7.68 9.57
C GLY A 45 -26.77 -7.30 8.11
N GLN A 46 -28.05 -7.25 7.74
CA GLN A 46 -28.49 -6.77 6.44
C GLN A 46 -28.01 -5.32 6.20
N ASN A 47 -27.43 -5.05 5.03
CA ASN A 47 -26.89 -3.75 4.57
C ASN A 47 -25.62 -3.21 5.26
N LYS A 48 -24.87 -4.01 6.02
CA LYS A 48 -23.52 -3.60 6.46
C LYS A 48 -22.46 -4.15 5.51
N THR A 49 -21.52 -3.31 5.09
CA THR A 49 -20.35 -3.71 4.32
C THR A 49 -19.11 -3.77 5.20
N GLN A 50 -18.21 -4.71 4.93
CA GLN A 50 -16.91 -4.83 5.59
C GLN A 50 -15.80 -5.00 4.54
N ALA A 51 -14.57 -4.64 4.89
CA ALA A 51 -13.42 -4.89 4.03
C ALA A 51 -13.20 -6.40 3.87
N LEU A 52 -12.98 -6.86 2.63
CA LEU A 52 -12.64 -8.25 2.32
C LEU A 52 -11.31 -8.64 2.97
N ILE A 53 -10.34 -7.73 2.90
CA ILE A 53 -9.06 -7.83 3.60
C ILE A 53 -9.00 -6.66 4.60
N PRO A 54 -8.94 -6.94 5.91
CA PRO A 54 -8.95 -5.91 6.94
C PRO A 54 -7.64 -5.14 7.00
N ALA A 55 -7.70 -3.95 7.60
CA ALA A 55 -6.51 -3.13 7.85
C ALA A 55 -5.55 -3.78 8.87
N VAL A 56 -4.29 -3.32 8.87
CA VAL A 56 -3.22 -3.85 9.74
C VAL A 56 -3.62 -3.88 11.23
N ALA A 57 -4.34 -2.87 11.72
CA ALA A 57 -4.82 -2.83 13.10
C ALA A 57 -5.81 -3.97 13.42
N GLN A 58 -6.79 -4.21 12.56
CA GLN A 58 -7.73 -5.31 12.70
C GLN A 58 -7.05 -6.67 12.56
N LEU A 59 -6.11 -6.81 11.61
CA LEU A 59 -5.29 -8.01 11.47
C LEU A 59 -4.47 -8.30 12.75
N THR A 60 -3.94 -7.26 13.38
CA THR A 60 -3.20 -7.38 14.65
C THR A 60 -4.12 -7.88 15.77
N ASN A 61 -5.36 -7.40 15.84
CA ASN A 61 -6.35 -7.88 16.80
C ASN A 61 -6.71 -9.35 16.57
N LEU A 62 -6.93 -9.77 15.32
CA LEU A 62 -7.19 -11.18 14.99
C LEU A 62 -6.00 -12.09 15.37
N ALA A 63 -4.77 -11.64 15.14
CA ALA A 63 -3.58 -12.38 15.54
C ALA A 63 -3.45 -12.47 17.07
N LYS A 64 -3.81 -11.41 17.80
CA LYS A 64 -3.89 -11.39 19.25
C LYS A 64 -4.94 -12.37 19.79
N GLU A 65 -6.13 -12.40 19.19
CA GLU A 65 -7.18 -13.34 19.56
C GLU A 65 -6.75 -14.80 19.34
N ASP A 66 -6.11 -15.09 18.21
CA ASP A 66 -5.57 -16.43 17.94
C ASP A 66 -4.41 -16.79 18.89
N ALA A 67 -3.58 -15.81 19.28
CA ALA A 67 -2.56 -16.01 20.31
C ALA A 67 -3.16 -16.33 21.69
N VAL A 68 -4.27 -15.67 22.07
CA VAL A 68 -4.98 -15.95 23.33
C VAL A 68 -5.55 -17.37 23.35
N LYS A 69 -6.05 -17.87 22.21
CA LYS A 69 -6.56 -19.25 22.08
C LYS A 69 -5.50 -20.33 22.31
N LEU A 70 -4.20 -20.01 22.16
CA LEU A 70 -3.11 -20.95 22.44
C LEU A 70 -2.90 -21.17 23.95
N GLY A 71 -3.35 -20.24 24.79
CA GLY A 71 -3.29 -20.35 26.25
C GLY A 71 -2.85 -19.07 26.95
N GLU A 72 -2.96 -19.05 28.29
CA GLU A 72 -2.66 -17.86 29.09
C GLU A 72 -1.21 -17.39 28.99
N LYS A 73 -0.25 -18.31 28.81
CA LYS A 73 1.16 -17.97 28.64
C LYS A 73 1.38 -17.13 27.37
N HIS A 74 0.78 -17.54 26.25
CA HIS A 74 0.86 -16.84 24.98
C HIS A 74 0.21 -15.45 25.05
N ALA A 75 -0.93 -15.35 25.74
CA ALA A 75 -1.59 -14.06 25.98
C ALA A 75 -0.70 -13.08 26.76
N LYS A 76 -0.06 -13.56 27.84
CA LYS A 76 0.89 -12.75 28.63
C LYS A 76 2.11 -12.35 27.80
N ALA A 77 2.67 -13.28 27.04
CA ALA A 77 3.81 -13.02 26.17
C ALA A 77 3.49 -11.97 25.09
N TRP A 78 2.30 -12.03 24.49
CA TRP A 78 1.83 -11.02 23.55
C TRP A 78 1.81 -9.62 24.18
N GLY A 79 1.23 -9.48 25.38
CA GLY A 79 1.20 -8.19 26.10
C GLY A 79 2.60 -7.64 26.40
N LEU A 80 3.56 -8.51 26.73
CA LEU A 80 4.95 -8.11 26.92
C LEU A 80 5.60 -7.63 25.61
N ILE A 81 5.31 -8.28 24.48
CA ILE A 81 5.82 -7.87 23.17
C ILE A 81 5.21 -6.52 22.74
N GLU A 82 3.91 -6.29 22.99
CA GLU A 82 3.27 -4.99 22.74
C GLU A 82 3.93 -3.86 23.56
N ALA A 83 4.22 -4.12 24.84
CA ALA A 83 4.91 -3.17 25.71
C ALA A 83 6.31 -2.83 25.17
N HIS A 84 7.11 -3.84 24.80
CA HIS A 84 8.43 -3.63 24.20
C HIS A 84 8.39 -2.88 22.87
N CYS A 85 7.36 -3.08 22.04
CA CYS A 85 7.22 -2.29 20.80
C CYS A 85 7.04 -0.81 21.12
N THR A 86 6.19 -0.51 22.11
CA THR A 86 5.91 0.86 22.57
C THR A 86 7.14 1.53 23.15
N GLU A 87 7.93 0.83 23.96
CA GLU A 87 9.21 1.32 24.51
C GLU A 87 10.22 1.70 23.43
N ASN A 88 10.23 0.94 22.31
CA ASN A 88 11.08 1.21 21.15
C ASN A 88 10.49 2.25 20.18
N LYS A 89 9.41 2.95 20.57
CA LYS A 89 8.68 3.91 19.72
C LYS A 89 8.17 3.29 18.40
N GLN A 90 7.91 1.99 18.39
CA GLN A 90 7.31 1.27 17.28
C GLN A 90 5.83 1.01 17.56
N LEU A 91 4.99 1.13 16.53
CA LEU A 91 3.60 0.68 16.64
C LEU A 91 3.57 -0.84 16.86
N ALA A 92 2.80 -1.29 17.85
CA ALA A 92 2.60 -2.71 18.13
C ALA A 92 1.65 -3.35 17.09
N ASN A 93 2.09 -3.40 15.84
CA ASN A 93 1.37 -4.03 14.74
C ASN A 93 1.86 -5.48 14.51
N VAL A 94 1.08 -6.25 13.74
CA VAL A 94 1.37 -7.67 13.47
C VAL A 94 2.77 -7.92 12.88
N GLU A 95 3.28 -7.01 12.05
CA GLU A 95 4.59 -7.16 11.41
C GLU A 95 5.75 -6.97 12.40
N ASN A 96 5.63 -5.96 13.28
CA ASN A 96 6.58 -5.72 14.35
C ASN A 96 6.55 -6.85 15.37
N VAL A 97 5.35 -7.34 15.74
CA VAL A 97 5.20 -8.51 16.63
C VAL A 97 5.86 -9.74 16.02
N LEU A 98 5.57 -10.05 14.76
CA LEU A 98 6.17 -11.20 14.06
C LEU A 98 7.70 -11.10 13.97
N SER A 99 8.22 -9.90 13.67
CA SER A 99 9.66 -9.63 13.64
C SER A 99 10.31 -9.91 14.99
N ARG A 100 9.69 -9.49 16.10
CA ARG A 100 10.18 -9.76 17.45
C ARG A 100 10.12 -11.24 17.82
N LEU A 101 9.05 -11.94 17.48
CA LEU A 101 8.95 -13.39 17.71
C LEU A 101 10.09 -14.15 17.03
N ARG A 102 10.45 -13.76 15.80
CA ARG A 102 11.58 -14.35 15.07
C ARG A 102 12.93 -14.04 15.71
N MET A 103 13.12 -12.83 16.22
CA MET A 103 14.32 -12.51 17.00
C MET A 103 14.42 -13.39 18.25
N MET A 104 13.33 -13.52 19.00
CA MET A 104 13.27 -14.36 20.19
C MET A 104 13.60 -15.82 19.85
N LEU A 105 13.06 -16.37 18.75
CA LEU A 105 13.38 -17.72 18.27
C LEU A 105 14.87 -17.93 17.95
N SER A 106 15.52 -16.91 17.39
CA SER A 106 16.95 -16.96 17.10
C SER A 106 17.85 -16.79 18.33
N ALA A 107 17.37 -16.08 19.35
CA ALA A 107 18.14 -15.75 20.54
C ALA A 107 17.98 -16.77 21.68
N VAL A 108 16.85 -17.48 21.76
CA VAL A 108 16.55 -18.44 22.83
C VAL A 108 17.41 -19.70 22.72
N GLY A 109 18.22 -19.94 23.75
CA GLY A 109 18.89 -21.21 23.98
C GLY A 109 17.89 -22.32 24.35
N ASN A 110 18.28 -23.58 24.21
CA ASN A 110 17.37 -24.73 24.40
C ASN A 110 16.79 -24.84 25.83
N ALA A 111 17.42 -24.22 26.84
CA ALA A 111 16.96 -24.22 28.23
C ALA A 111 16.43 -22.86 28.72
N ASP A 112 16.48 -21.83 27.87
CA ASP A 112 16.10 -20.47 28.24
C ASP A 112 14.63 -20.18 27.95
N THR A 113 14.11 -19.15 28.61
CA THR A 113 12.79 -18.59 28.30
C THR A 113 12.91 -17.11 27.99
N LEU A 114 12.16 -16.63 27.00
CA LEU A 114 12.00 -15.20 26.72
C LEU A 114 10.52 -14.85 26.80
N SER A 115 10.21 -13.77 27.51
CA SER A 115 8.81 -13.36 27.78
C SER A 115 7.95 -14.48 28.38
N GLY A 116 8.57 -15.38 29.16
CA GLY A 116 7.91 -16.53 29.79
C GLY A 116 7.63 -17.71 28.86
N LEU A 117 8.14 -17.71 27.63
CA LEU A 117 7.98 -18.79 26.66
C LEU A 117 9.33 -19.47 26.37
N ASN A 118 9.32 -20.80 26.25
CA ASN A 118 10.45 -21.56 25.71
C ASN A 118 10.47 -21.54 24.18
N LYS A 119 11.54 -22.07 23.56
CA LYS A 119 11.71 -22.07 22.10
C LYS A 119 10.53 -22.67 21.32
N SER A 120 9.97 -23.77 21.80
CA SER A 120 8.82 -24.43 21.16
C SER A 120 7.54 -23.61 21.30
N GLU A 121 7.32 -22.99 22.45
CA GLU A 121 6.15 -22.14 22.71
C GLU A 121 6.19 -20.85 21.88
N ILE A 122 7.37 -20.23 21.72
CA ILE A 122 7.57 -19.08 20.82
C ILE A 122 7.33 -19.51 19.37
N GLY A 123 7.80 -20.70 18.99
CA GLY A 123 7.58 -21.26 17.64
C GLY A 123 6.10 -21.42 17.32
N ALA A 124 5.33 -21.96 18.26
CA ALA A 124 3.87 -22.07 18.12
C ALA A 124 3.18 -20.70 18.00
N LEU A 125 3.65 -19.69 18.74
CA LEU A 125 3.12 -18.33 18.65
C LEU A 125 3.42 -17.69 17.28
N GLU A 126 4.67 -17.79 16.81
CA GLU A 126 5.09 -17.32 15.49
C GLU A 126 4.28 -17.98 14.37
N GLU A 127 4.11 -19.30 14.45
CA GLU A 127 3.35 -20.07 13.48
C GLU A 127 1.87 -19.66 13.47
N SER A 128 1.28 -19.42 14.65
CA SER A 128 -0.10 -18.94 14.76
C SER A 128 -0.29 -17.59 14.07
N VAL A 129 0.57 -16.61 14.38
CA VAL A 129 0.53 -15.29 13.75
C VAL A 129 0.67 -15.39 12.23
N ARG A 130 1.63 -16.18 11.76
CA ARG A 130 1.88 -16.42 10.34
C ARG A 130 0.67 -17.02 9.63
N LYS A 131 0.03 -18.04 10.21
CA LYS A 131 -1.21 -18.65 9.67
C LYS A 131 -2.36 -17.65 9.67
N THR A 132 -2.50 -16.83 10.70
CA THR A 132 -3.54 -15.79 10.76
C THR A 132 -3.36 -14.77 9.66
N ILE A 133 -2.15 -14.26 9.43
CA ILE A 133 -1.87 -13.36 8.30
C ILE A 133 -2.23 -14.05 6.99
N ALA A 134 -1.68 -15.25 6.73
CA ALA A 134 -1.91 -16.00 5.49
C ALA A 134 -3.38 -16.17 5.15
N ARG A 135 -4.17 -16.57 6.16
CA ARG A 135 -5.61 -16.79 6.06
C ARG A 135 -6.36 -15.51 5.73
N VAL A 136 -5.98 -14.40 6.36
CA VAL A 136 -6.67 -13.11 6.22
C VAL A 136 -6.34 -12.44 4.87
N VAL A 137 -5.10 -12.53 4.41
CA VAL A 137 -4.67 -11.94 3.13
C VAL A 137 -4.88 -12.87 1.92
N THR A 138 -5.42 -14.07 2.15
CA THR A 138 -5.87 -15.00 1.10
C THR A 138 -7.39 -15.13 1.15
N PRO A 139 -8.15 -14.09 0.73
CA PRO A 139 -9.60 -14.15 0.78
C PRO A 139 -10.16 -15.14 -0.23
N ASP A 140 -11.43 -15.51 -0.02
CA ASP A 140 -12.23 -16.19 -1.04
C ASP A 140 -12.47 -15.23 -2.21
N LEU A 141 -11.78 -15.49 -3.33
CA LEU A 141 -11.82 -14.64 -4.52
C LEU A 141 -13.22 -14.58 -5.15
N THR A 142 -14.11 -15.54 -4.89
CA THR A 142 -15.49 -15.52 -5.40
C THR A 142 -16.33 -14.41 -4.77
N LYS A 143 -15.90 -13.88 -3.62
CA LYS A 143 -16.57 -12.77 -2.92
C LYS A 143 -16.17 -11.41 -3.46
N ILE A 144 -15.16 -11.32 -4.33
CA ILE A 144 -14.72 -10.04 -4.89
C ILE A 144 -15.86 -9.48 -5.77
N PRO A 145 -16.37 -8.27 -5.47
CA PRO A 145 -17.43 -7.67 -6.27
C PRO A 145 -17.02 -7.50 -7.73
N GLY A 146 -17.98 -7.68 -8.64
CA GLY A 146 -17.75 -7.60 -10.08
C GLY A 146 -17.25 -6.24 -10.57
N ASP A 147 -17.42 -5.17 -9.77
CA ASP A 147 -16.97 -3.79 -10.06
C ASP A 147 -16.01 -3.27 -8.97
N SER A 148 -15.16 -4.15 -8.44
CA SER A 148 -14.17 -3.79 -7.41
C SER A 148 -13.21 -2.67 -7.87
N PRO A 149 -12.65 -1.87 -6.94
CA PRO A 149 -11.69 -0.81 -7.27
C PRO A 149 -10.52 -1.28 -8.14
N HIS A 150 -9.94 -2.44 -7.80
CA HIS A 150 -8.83 -3.05 -8.56
C HIS A 150 -9.22 -3.38 -10.01
N LYS A 151 -10.46 -3.80 -10.25
CA LYS A 151 -10.96 -4.06 -11.61
C LYS A 151 -11.17 -2.76 -12.38
N LYS A 152 -11.66 -1.69 -11.75
CA LYS A 152 -11.76 -0.36 -12.37
C LYS A 152 -10.39 0.18 -12.76
N PHE A 153 -9.41 0.04 -11.88
CA PHE A 153 -8.01 0.34 -12.19
C PHE A 153 -7.51 -0.48 -13.39
N ALA A 154 -7.77 -1.79 -13.42
CA ALA A 154 -7.40 -2.64 -14.55
C ALA A 154 -8.09 -2.24 -15.86
N LYS A 155 -9.36 -1.79 -15.83
CA LYS A 155 -10.07 -1.25 -17.01
C LYS A 155 -9.43 0.05 -17.53
N TRP A 156 -8.90 0.90 -16.65
CA TRP A 156 -8.12 2.06 -17.07
C TRP A 156 -6.78 1.66 -17.71
N LEU A 157 -6.09 0.68 -17.14
CA LEU A 157 -4.80 0.19 -17.66
C LEU A 157 -4.92 -0.34 -19.10
N ILE A 158 -5.94 -1.17 -19.39
CA ILE A 158 -6.10 -1.76 -20.73
C ILE A 158 -6.39 -0.71 -21.82
N LYS A 159 -7.02 0.41 -21.46
CA LYS A 159 -7.30 1.52 -22.39
C LYS A 159 -6.13 2.51 -22.50
N SER A 160 -5.15 2.42 -21.61
CA SER A 160 -3.99 3.30 -21.57
C SER A 160 -2.91 2.85 -22.56
N SER A 161 -2.94 3.37 -23.79
CA SER A 161 -1.86 3.14 -24.78
C SER A 161 -0.66 4.05 -24.49
N ARG A 162 0.51 3.47 -24.19
CA ARG A 162 1.70 4.21 -23.72
C ARG A 162 2.98 3.72 -24.39
N GLN A 163 3.95 4.64 -24.53
CA GLN A 163 5.30 4.33 -25.03
C GLN A 163 6.18 3.68 -23.97
N LYS A 164 5.88 3.91 -22.69
CA LYS A 164 6.58 3.33 -21.54
C LYS A 164 5.61 2.45 -20.73
N PRO A 165 6.07 1.29 -20.24
CA PRO A 165 5.23 0.41 -19.44
C PRO A 165 4.83 1.09 -18.13
N ILE A 166 3.60 0.84 -17.69
CA ILE A 166 3.15 1.21 -16.35
C ILE A 166 3.71 0.21 -15.36
N GLU A 167 4.24 0.72 -14.25
CA GLU A 167 4.74 -0.09 -13.16
C GLU A 167 3.85 0.04 -11.93
N ILE A 168 3.65 -1.06 -11.23
CA ILE A 168 2.88 -1.13 -10.00
C ILE A 168 3.80 -1.74 -8.95
N PHE A 169 4.17 -0.95 -7.96
CA PHE A 169 4.84 -1.39 -6.76
C PHE A 169 3.79 -1.60 -5.68
N THR A 170 3.88 -2.68 -4.93
CA THR A 170 2.96 -2.90 -3.80
C THR A 170 3.66 -3.58 -2.65
N VAL A 171 3.24 -3.23 -1.44
CA VAL A 171 3.63 -3.90 -0.19
C VAL A 171 2.57 -4.91 0.28
N ASN A 172 1.52 -5.12 -0.51
CA ASN A 172 0.43 -6.00 -0.14
C ASN A 172 0.78 -7.45 -0.45
N TYR A 173 0.47 -8.34 0.48
CA TYR A 173 0.70 -9.77 0.33
C TYR A 173 -0.36 -10.48 -0.52
N ASP A 174 -1.58 -9.94 -0.53
CA ASP A 174 -2.74 -10.48 -1.25
C ASP A 174 -2.60 -10.42 -2.78
N VAL A 175 -3.53 -11.04 -3.50
CA VAL A 175 -3.50 -11.19 -4.97
C VAL A 175 -4.54 -10.34 -5.70
N LEU A 176 -5.07 -9.27 -5.08
CA LEU A 176 -6.20 -8.51 -5.63
C LEU A 176 -5.87 -7.81 -6.97
N ILE A 177 -4.62 -7.34 -7.12
CA ILE A 177 -4.12 -6.74 -8.36
C ILE A 177 -4.00 -7.81 -9.45
N GLU A 178 -3.28 -8.90 -9.15
CA GLU A 178 -3.09 -10.03 -10.06
C GLU A 178 -4.42 -10.57 -10.56
N HIS A 179 -5.35 -10.85 -9.65
CA HIS A 179 -6.70 -11.35 -9.97
C HIS A 179 -7.45 -10.41 -10.93
N SER A 180 -7.36 -9.09 -10.71
CA SER A 180 -8.06 -8.11 -11.55
C SER A 180 -7.43 -7.96 -12.94
N LEU A 181 -6.09 -8.02 -13.03
CA LEU A 181 -5.36 -8.00 -14.30
C LEU A 181 -5.65 -9.27 -15.12
N GLU A 182 -5.62 -10.44 -14.49
CA GLU A 182 -5.91 -11.73 -15.13
C GLU A 182 -7.37 -11.86 -15.57
N ALA A 183 -8.32 -11.37 -14.76
CA ALA A 183 -9.75 -11.34 -15.12
C ALA A 183 -10.03 -10.54 -16.41
N LEU A 184 -9.20 -9.53 -16.70
CA LEU A 184 -9.26 -8.73 -17.94
C LEU A 184 -8.23 -9.16 -18.99
N ARG A 185 -7.50 -10.26 -18.77
CA ARG A 185 -6.45 -10.80 -19.66
C ARG A 185 -5.33 -9.79 -19.98
N ILE A 186 -4.97 -8.95 -19.01
CA ILE A 186 -3.90 -7.96 -19.18
C ILE A 186 -2.55 -8.66 -19.00
N PRO A 187 -1.64 -8.62 -20.00
CA PRO A 187 -0.31 -9.19 -19.88
C PRO A 187 0.48 -8.52 -18.76
N THR A 188 0.95 -9.33 -17.81
CA THR A 188 1.61 -8.85 -16.60
C THR A 188 2.96 -9.53 -16.42
N PHE A 189 3.96 -8.74 -16.03
CA PHE A 189 5.31 -9.20 -15.74
C PHE A 189 5.71 -8.84 -14.32
N ASP A 190 6.07 -9.85 -13.51
CA ASP A 190 6.39 -9.70 -12.09
C ASP A 190 7.82 -10.16 -11.72
N GLY A 191 8.65 -10.44 -12.73
CA GLY A 191 10.01 -10.94 -12.54
C GLY A 191 10.12 -12.45 -12.36
N PHE A 192 8.99 -13.17 -12.33
CA PHE A 192 8.98 -14.64 -12.35
C PHE A 192 8.87 -15.14 -13.79
N VAL A 193 9.64 -16.18 -14.11
CA VAL A 193 9.70 -16.79 -15.45
C VAL A 193 9.54 -18.30 -15.38
N GLY A 194 9.06 -18.90 -16.46
CA GLY A 194 8.78 -20.34 -16.56
C GLY A 194 7.28 -20.66 -16.45
N GLY A 195 6.85 -21.77 -17.07
CA GLY A 195 5.42 -22.09 -17.21
C GLY A 195 4.85 -23.02 -16.13
N PHE A 196 5.62 -24.00 -15.65
CA PHE A 196 5.13 -25.00 -14.68
C PHE A 196 5.31 -24.55 -13.23
N ARG A 197 6.51 -24.07 -12.89
CA ARG A 197 6.85 -23.53 -11.57
C ARG A 197 7.63 -22.24 -11.81
N PRO A 198 6.94 -21.10 -12.00
CA PRO A 198 7.61 -19.83 -12.25
C PRO A 198 8.61 -19.53 -11.13
N PHE A 199 9.86 -19.25 -11.51
CA PHE A 199 10.93 -18.92 -10.56
C PHE A 199 11.39 -17.49 -10.76
N PHE A 200 11.82 -16.86 -9.68
CA PHE A 200 12.29 -15.49 -9.75
C PHE A 200 13.60 -15.38 -10.54
N HIS A 201 13.63 -14.49 -11.54
CA HIS A 201 14.79 -14.30 -12.42
C HIS A 201 15.30 -12.84 -12.34
N PRO A 202 16.25 -12.53 -11.44
CA PRO A 202 16.65 -11.16 -11.12
C PRO A 202 17.15 -10.34 -12.33
N ASP A 203 17.81 -11.00 -13.28
CA ASP A 203 18.36 -10.36 -14.48
C ASP A 203 17.31 -9.71 -15.38
N SER A 204 16.07 -10.21 -15.32
CA SER A 204 14.95 -9.69 -16.12
C SER A 204 14.48 -8.29 -15.68
N LEU A 205 14.85 -7.86 -14.46
CA LEU A 205 14.60 -6.50 -13.97
C LEU A 205 15.76 -5.55 -14.26
N ARG A 206 16.95 -6.08 -14.53
CA ARG A 206 18.17 -5.28 -14.72
C ARG A 206 18.36 -4.86 -16.17
N ARG A 207 18.10 -5.78 -17.10
CA ARG A 207 18.30 -5.57 -18.54
C ARG A 207 16.97 -5.22 -19.21
N LEU A 208 16.90 -4.04 -19.82
CA LEU A 208 15.68 -3.56 -20.47
C LEU A 208 15.24 -4.50 -21.60
N GLU A 209 16.20 -5.11 -22.28
CA GLU A 209 16.03 -6.04 -23.39
C GLU A 209 15.45 -7.39 -22.94
N ALA A 210 15.62 -7.73 -21.66
CA ALA A 210 15.09 -8.97 -21.07
C ALA A 210 13.67 -8.80 -20.52
N ALA A 211 13.19 -7.57 -20.39
CA ALA A 211 11.86 -7.27 -19.91
C ALA A 211 10.86 -7.23 -21.07
N PRO A 212 9.60 -7.65 -20.85
CA PRO A 212 8.54 -7.46 -21.85
C PRO A 212 8.34 -5.99 -22.23
N GLY A 213 7.82 -5.79 -23.45
CA GLY A 213 7.62 -4.48 -24.07
C GLY A 213 6.64 -3.57 -23.33
N ALA A 214 6.48 -2.33 -23.83
CA ALA A 214 5.72 -1.28 -23.15
C ALA A 214 4.23 -1.56 -22.93
N THR A 215 3.66 -2.55 -23.63
CA THR A 215 2.25 -2.95 -23.48
C THR A 215 1.98 -3.85 -22.28
N TRP A 216 3.03 -4.38 -21.64
CA TRP A 216 2.89 -5.21 -20.46
C TRP A 216 2.88 -4.36 -19.20
N ILE A 217 2.01 -4.72 -18.26
CA ILE A 217 2.02 -4.15 -16.91
C ILE A 217 3.14 -4.80 -16.12
N ARG A 218 3.90 -4.01 -15.39
CA ARG A 218 4.98 -4.50 -14.51
C ARG A 218 4.51 -4.45 -13.06
N LEU A 219 4.53 -5.59 -12.37
CA LEU A 219 4.03 -5.70 -10.99
C LEU A 219 5.15 -6.16 -10.04
N TRP A 220 5.46 -5.35 -9.04
CA TRP A 220 6.59 -5.55 -8.14
C TRP A 220 6.10 -5.63 -6.69
N LYS A 221 6.08 -6.83 -6.11
CA LYS A 221 5.63 -7.03 -4.72
C LYS A 221 6.80 -6.90 -3.76
N MET A 222 6.96 -5.71 -3.21
CA MET A 222 8.10 -5.25 -2.42
C MET A 222 8.22 -5.98 -1.08
N HIS A 223 7.11 -6.41 -0.49
CA HIS A 223 7.10 -7.13 0.79
C HIS A 223 6.88 -8.63 0.62
N GLY A 224 6.63 -9.12 -0.59
CA GLY A 224 6.37 -10.54 -0.82
C GLY A 224 4.95 -10.82 -1.26
N SER A 225 4.58 -12.08 -1.24
CA SER A 225 3.26 -12.53 -1.68
C SER A 225 2.86 -13.80 -0.95
N VAL A 226 1.55 -13.97 -0.72
CA VAL A 226 0.97 -15.24 -0.26
C VAL A 226 1.30 -16.41 -1.18
N THR A 227 1.56 -16.12 -2.46
CA THR A 227 1.85 -17.10 -3.52
C THR A 227 3.33 -17.47 -3.63
N TRP A 228 4.23 -16.86 -2.85
CA TRP A 228 5.67 -17.10 -2.95
C TRP A 228 6.18 -18.09 -1.92
N ARG A 229 6.93 -19.08 -2.39
CA ARG A 229 7.57 -20.09 -1.54
C ARG A 229 9.07 -20.16 -1.81
N ARG A 230 9.83 -20.48 -0.76
CA ARG A 230 11.24 -20.85 -0.89
C ARG A 230 11.30 -22.35 -1.12
N MET A 231 11.88 -22.76 -2.23
CA MET A 231 12.14 -24.17 -2.52
C MET A 231 13.64 -24.43 -2.64
N GLU A 232 14.09 -25.51 -2.02
CA GLU A 232 15.41 -26.06 -2.26
C GLU A 232 15.37 -26.96 -3.49
N GLN A 233 16.25 -26.69 -4.45
CA GLN A 233 16.42 -27.51 -5.63
C GLN A 233 17.92 -27.60 -5.95
N ASP A 234 18.45 -28.81 -6.03
CA ASP A 234 19.86 -29.10 -6.32
C ASP A 234 20.83 -28.37 -5.36
N GLY A 235 20.48 -28.33 -4.07
CA GLY A 235 21.27 -27.65 -3.03
C GLY A 235 21.27 -26.12 -3.12
N ARG A 236 20.38 -25.53 -3.93
CA ARG A 236 20.20 -24.07 -4.05
C ARG A 236 18.77 -23.68 -3.72
N PHE A 237 18.62 -22.69 -2.84
CA PHE A 237 17.32 -22.08 -2.58
C PHE A 237 16.90 -21.15 -3.71
N ARG A 238 15.66 -21.29 -4.16
CA ARG A 238 15.02 -20.41 -5.13
C ARG A 238 13.67 -19.95 -4.60
N VAL A 239 13.24 -18.77 -5.04
CA VAL A 239 11.89 -18.29 -4.81
C VAL A 239 11.05 -18.64 -6.02
N VAL A 240 9.93 -19.32 -5.77
CA VAL A 240 8.98 -19.77 -6.78
C VAL A 240 7.59 -19.25 -6.46
N ARG A 241 6.80 -19.02 -7.51
CA ARG A 241 5.39 -18.63 -7.41
C ARG A 241 4.51 -19.88 -7.58
N GLY A 242 3.50 -20.02 -6.74
CA GLY A 242 2.52 -21.09 -6.81
C GLY A 242 1.23 -20.71 -6.09
N GLU A 243 0.46 -21.71 -5.67
CA GLU A 243 -0.74 -21.46 -4.87
C GLU A 243 -0.37 -20.95 -3.47
N PRO A 244 -1.26 -20.17 -2.81
CA PRO A 244 -1.08 -19.75 -1.43
C PRO A 244 -0.85 -20.95 -0.50
N ASP A 245 0.11 -20.81 0.41
CA ASP A 245 0.39 -21.86 1.39
C ASP A 245 -0.49 -21.70 2.64
N PRO A 246 -1.37 -22.67 2.96
CA PRO A 246 -2.20 -22.62 4.17
C PRO A 246 -1.40 -22.63 5.47
N ALA A 247 -0.17 -23.15 5.47
CA ALA A 247 0.73 -23.07 6.62
C ALA A 247 1.23 -21.65 6.85
N GLY A 248 1.05 -20.76 5.86
CA GLY A 248 1.49 -19.38 5.89
C GLY A 248 2.98 -19.22 5.58
N GLU A 249 3.62 -20.19 4.93
CA GLU A 249 4.99 -20.02 4.46
C GLU A 249 4.99 -18.95 3.38
N MET A 250 5.34 -17.75 3.82
CA MET A 250 5.45 -16.58 2.99
C MET A 250 6.81 -15.97 3.26
N ILE A 251 7.42 -15.53 2.18
CA ILE A 251 8.62 -14.72 2.29
C ILE A 251 8.12 -13.32 2.64
N TYR A 252 8.63 -12.79 3.75
CA TYR A 252 8.39 -11.45 4.26
C TYR A 252 9.74 -10.76 4.51
N PRO A 253 9.90 -9.46 4.24
CA PRO A 253 11.04 -8.73 4.75
C PRO A 253 10.88 -8.65 6.28
N SER A 254 11.69 -9.40 7.04
CA SER A 254 11.83 -9.07 8.46
C SER A 254 12.73 -7.84 8.56
N PHE A 255 12.18 -6.73 9.06
CA PHE A 255 12.85 -5.42 9.12
C PHE A 255 14.14 -5.39 9.96
N GLN A 256 14.45 -6.47 10.69
CA GLN A 256 15.58 -6.50 11.63
C GLN A 256 16.67 -7.50 11.28
N LYS A 257 16.47 -8.37 10.29
CA LYS A 257 17.60 -9.03 9.63
C LYS A 257 17.97 -8.19 8.42
N TYR A 258 19.00 -7.36 8.60
CA TYR A 258 19.71 -6.65 7.53
C TYR A 258 20.03 -7.56 6.31
N ASP A 259 20.10 -8.87 6.51
CA ASP A 259 20.33 -9.87 5.48
C ASP A 259 19.09 -10.24 4.64
N GLU A 260 17.87 -10.15 5.19
CA GLU A 260 16.66 -10.62 4.48
C GLU A 260 16.15 -9.62 3.43
N SER A 261 16.27 -8.31 3.66
CA SER A 261 15.99 -7.28 2.64
C SER A 261 16.98 -7.33 1.46
N ARG A 262 18.16 -7.92 1.65
CA ARG A 262 19.17 -8.15 0.60
C ARG A 262 18.92 -9.43 -0.19
N GLN A 263 18.06 -10.32 0.31
CA GLN A 263 17.70 -11.54 -0.40
C GLN A 263 16.85 -11.22 -1.64
N GLN A 264 17.02 -12.04 -2.67
CA GLN A 264 16.11 -12.02 -3.80
C GLN A 264 14.76 -12.61 -3.36
N PRO A 265 13.63 -12.01 -3.79
CA PRO A 265 13.52 -11.02 -4.86
C PRO A 265 13.52 -9.54 -4.39
N TYR A 266 13.49 -9.29 -3.08
CA TYR A 266 13.30 -7.95 -2.49
C TYR A 266 14.28 -6.91 -2.98
N SER A 267 15.58 -7.22 -2.93
CA SER A 267 16.62 -6.28 -3.33
C SER A 267 16.50 -5.87 -4.80
N ALA A 268 16.00 -6.75 -5.67
CA ALA A 268 15.77 -6.41 -7.07
C ALA A 268 14.56 -5.48 -7.26
N PHE A 269 13.48 -5.64 -6.47
CA PHE A 269 12.34 -4.73 -6.54
C PHE A 269 12.66 -3.35 -5.93
N THR A 270 13.40 -3.32 -4.83
CA THR A 270 13.92 -2.09 -4.22
C THR A 270 14.82 -1.33 -5.19
N ASP A 271 15.79 -2.02 -5.82
CA ASP A 271 16.62 -1.46 -6.87
C ASP A 271 15.80 -0.97 -8.07
N ARG A 272 14.73 -1.71 -8.44
CA ARG A 272 13.83 -1.30 -9.52
C ARG A 272 13.08 -0.01 -9.19
N LEU A 273 12.58 0.14 -7.96
CA LEU A 273 11.92 1.37 -7.50
C LEU A 273 12.86 2.58 -7.55
N SER A 274 14.09 2.42 -7.05
CA SER A 274 15.13 3.48 -7.15
C SER A 274 15.36 3.87 -8.60
N ARG A 275 15.60 2.89 -9.48
CA ARG A 275 15.82 3.12 -10.91
C ARG A 275 14.63 3.76 -11.62
N PHE A 276 13.40 3.46 -11.20
CA PHE A 276 12.20 4.12 -11.72
C PHE A 276 12.17 5.60 -11.32
N LEU A 277 12.39 5.91 -10.04
CA LEU A 277 12.37 7.28 -9.52
C LEU A 277 13.52 8.15 -10.05
N GLU A 278 14.61 7.51 -10.46
CA GLU A 278 15.75 8.12 -11.14
C GLU A 278 15.52 8.38 -12.64
N GLN A 279 14.37 8.03 -13.21
CA GLN A 279 14.07 8.39 -14.59
C GLN A 279 13.65 9.86 -14.70
N ASP A 280 13.95 10.48 -15.84
CA ASP A 280 13.52 11.85 -16.11
C ASP A 280 12.00 11.95 -16.18
N ASP A 281 11.46 12.96 -15.51
CA ASP A 281 10.02 13.24 -15.41
C ASP A 281 9.19 12.04 -14.91
N ALA A 282 9.77 11.21 -14.04
CA ALA A 282 9.06 10.08 -13.43
C ALA A 282 7.90 10.56 -12.55
N LEU A 283 6.75 9.91 -12.68
CA LEU A 283 5.57 10.16 -11.87
C LEU A 283 5.26 8.93 -11.01
N LEU A 284 5.28 9.07 -9.69
CA LEU A 284 4.82 8.05 -8.75
C LEU A 284 3.51 8.48 -8.10
N ILE A 285 2.46 7.67 -8.25
CA ILE A 285 1.19 7.85 -7.53
C ILE A 285 1.13 6.86 -6.38
N VAL A 286 1.03 7.36 -5.15
CA VAL A 286 1.02 6.55 -3.92
C VAL A 286 -0.40 6.55 -3.35
N ALA A 287 -0.99 5.38 -3.16
CA ALA A 287 -2.33 5.22 -2.58
C ALA A 287 -2.37 4.08 -1.55
N GLY A 288 -3.15 4.26 -0.49
CA GLY A 288 -3.32 3.25 0.57
C GLY A 288 -2.05 2.92 1.36
N PHE A 289 -0.97 3.71 1.21
CA PHE A 289 0.28 3.56 1.93
C PHE A 289 0.40 4.63 3.01
N SER A 290 0.65 4.21 4.25
CA SER A 290 0.70 5.08 5.43
C SER A 290 2.04 5.79 5.61
N PHE A 291 3.03 5.52 4.76
CA PHE A 291 4.43 5.94 4.97
C PHE A 291 5.00 5.43 6.31
N GLY A 292 4.57 4.25 6.76
CA GLY A 292 5.10 3.59 7.96
C GLY A 292 6.39 2.80 7.75
N ASP A 293 6.79 2.54 6.50
CA ASP A 293 8.02 1.83 6.16
C ASP A 293 9.15 2.84 5.87
N GLU A 294 10.06 3.00 6.82
CA GLU A 294 11.17 3.95 6.73
C GLU A 294 12.12 3.67 5.56
N HIS A 295 12.32 2.40 5.19
CA HIS A 295 13.22 2.04 4.10
C HIS A 295 12.66 2.51 2.76
N ILE A 296 11.37 2.27 2.51
CA ILE A 296 10.68 2.72 1.30
C ILE A 296 10.59 4.25 1.27
N ASN A 297 10.28 4.87 2.41
CA ASN A 297 10.25 6.32 2.54
C ASN A 297 11.60 6.95 2.16
N ASN A 298 12.71 6.39 2.65
CA ASN A 298 14.05 6.88 2.33
C ASN A 298 14.37 6.82 0.83
N LEU A 299 13.88 5.81 0.11
CA LEU A 299 14.02 5.72 -1.35
C LEU A 299 13.20 6.80 -2.06
N ILE A 300 11.93 6.96 -1.69
CA ILE A 300 11.04 7.96 -2.29
C ILE A 300 11.56 9.37 -2.02
N PHE A 301 11.82 9.70 -0.75
CA PHE A 301 12.27 11.05 -0.37
C PHE A 301 13.68 11.36 -0.85
N GLY A 302 14.60 10.38 -0.81
CA GLY A 302 15.95 10.53 -1.33
C GLY A 302 15.98 10.76 -2.85
N ALA A 303 15.09 10.11 -3.60
CA ALA A 303 14.97 10.37 -5.03
C ALA A 303 14.44 11.78 -5.32
N LEU A 304 13.43 12.24 -4.58
CA LEU A 304 12.87 13.58 -4.74
C LEU A 304 13.88 14.70 -4.44
N GLU A 305 14.82 14.48 -3.52
CA GLU A 305 15.91 15.43 -3.23
C GLU A 305 16.85 15.60 -4.43
N ASN A 306 17.16 14.50 -5.11
CA ASN A 306 18.15 14.49 -6.19
C ASN A 306 17.53 14.72 -7.58
N ARG A 307 16.20 14.57 -7.72
CA ARG A 307 15.47 14.63 -9.00
C ARG A 307 14.31 15.63 -8.93
N PRO A 308 14.54 16.92 -9.20
CA PRO A 308 13.50 17.95 -9.15
C PRO A 308 12.33 17.73 -10.14
N ARG A 309 12.55 16.95 -11.20
CA ARG A 309 11.54 16.62 -12.22
C ARG A 309 10.71 15.39 -11.89
N THR A 310 11.15 14.56 -10.94
CA THR A 310 10.40 13.41 -10.45
C THR A 310 9.31 13.93 -9.52
N HIS A 311 8.06 13.59 -9.80
CA HIS A 311 6.90 14.00 -9.00
C HIS A 311 6.30 12.79 -8.27
N VAL A 312 5.93 13.00 -7.01
CA VAL A 312 5.21 12.01 -6.22
C VAL A 312 3.89 12.61 -5.76
N TYR A 313 2.78 11.96 -6.09
CA TYR A 313 1.46 12.28 -5.55
C TYR A 313 1.13 11.27 -4.44
N ALA A 314 1.04 11.73 -3.20
CA ALA A 314 0.56 10.95 -2.07
C ALA A 314 -0.94 11.22 -1.87
N LEU A 315 -1.76 10.23 -2.23
CA LEU A 315 -3.21 10.26 -2.05
C LEU A 315 -3.54 9.69 -0.66
N GLN A 316 -3.97 10.55 0.26
CA GLN A 316 -4.20 10.20 1.67
C GLN A 316 -5.69 10.06 1.97
N PHE A 317 -6.09 8.91 2.51
CA PHE A 317 -7.48 8.63 2.89
C PHE A 317 -7.98 9.56 4.01
N ASP A 318 -7.12 9.81 5.00
CA ASP A 318 -7.38 10.70 6.13
C ASP A 318 -6.50 11.95 6.07
N GLU A 319 -6.84 12.95 6.90
CA GLU A 319 -5.94 14.08 7.13
C GLU A 319 -4.64 13.63 7.76
N THR A 320 -3.53 14.07 7.18
CA THR A 320 -2.21 13.77 7.74
C THR A 320 -1.85 14.76 8.87
N PRO A 321 -1.39 14.27 10.04
CA PRO A 321 -0.88 15.13 11.10
C PRO A 321 0.30 15.99 10.62
N GLU A 322 0.36 17.23 11.09
CA GLU A 322 1.43 18.17 10.72
C GLU A 322 2.83 17.70 11.16
N GLU A 323 2.87 16.87 12.21
CA GLU A 323 4.11 16.29 12.73
C GLU A 323 4.65 15.10 11.93
N SER A 324 3.85 14.57 10.99
CA SER A 324 4.27 13.42 10.19
C SER A 324 5.48 13.75 9.32
N ASP A 325 6.35 12.75 9.10
CA ASP A 325 7.50 12.91 8.21
C ASP A 325 7.04 13.25 6.78
N LEU A 326 5.95 12.63 6.30
CA LEU A 326 5.33 12.96 5.01
C LEU A 326 5.07 14.46 4.83
N VAL A 327 4.41 15.10 5.79
CA VAL A 327 4.09 16.54 5.73
C VAL A 327 5.36 17.39 5.79
N LYS A 328 6.29 17.06 6.70
CA LYS A 328 7.59 17.75 6.82
C LYS A 328 8.38 17.70 5.52
N ARG A 329 8.39 16.53 4.86
CA ARG A 329 9.07 16.33 3.58
C ARG A 329 8.38 17.08 2.45
N ALA A 330 7.05 17.11 2.43
CA ALA A 330 6.26 17.83 1.43
C ALA A 330 6.44 19.35 1.50
N TYR A 331 6.58 19.93 2.70
CA TYR A 331 6.91 21.35 2.85
C TYR A 331 8.27 21.73 2.25
N GLN A 332 9.24 20.82 2.31
CA GLN A 332 10.60 21.07 1.81
C GLN A 332 10.77 20.77 0.31
N ARG A 333 9.85 20.01 -0.30
CA ARG A 333 10.00 19.43 -1.64
C ARG A 333 8.76 19.74 -2.48
N PRO A 334 8.80 20.75 -3.37
CA PRO A 334 7.66 21.13 -4.20
C PRO A 334 7.14 20.01 -5.12
N ASN A 335 8.00 19.06 -5.45
CA ASN A 335 7.71 17.87 -6.26
C ASN A 335 7.08 16.71 -5.45
N MET A 336 6.84 16.91 -4.15
CA MET A 336 6.00 16.04 -3.32
C MET A 336 4.64 16.70 -3.12
N ILE A 337 3.60 16.12 -3.72
CA ILE A 337 2.24 16.61 -3.66
C ILE A 337 1.43 15.69 -2.75
N VAL A 338 0.83 16.23 -1.70
CA VAL A 338 0.00 15.46 -0.76
C VAL A 338 -1.44 15.93 -0.88
N LEU A 339 -2.34 15.00 -1.21
CA LEU A 339 -3.77 15.27 -1.35
C LEU A 339 -4.51 14.58 -0.21
N CYS A 340 -5.08 15.38 0.70
CA CYS A 340 -5.90 14.91 1.82
C CYS A 340 -7.36 15.37 1.65
N PRO A 341 -8.31 14.84 2.45
CA PRO A 341 -9.72 15.16 2.28
C PRO A 341 -10.06 16.65 2.37
N ARG A 342 -9.56 17.37 3.36
CA ARG A 342 -9.88 18.79 3.60
C ARG A 342 -8.72 19.71 3.21
N THR A 343 -7.49 19.21 3.22
CA THR A 343 -6.29 19.99 2.90
C THR A 343 -5.43 19.34 1.82
N GLY A 344 -4.60 20.14 1.16
CA GLY A 344 -3.56 19.66 0.26
C GLY A 344 -2.24 20.36 0.53
N ILE A 345 -1.13 19.67 0.31
CA ILE A 345 0.21 20.24 0.30
C ILE A 345 0.68 20.24 -1.14
N ILE A 346 0.72 21.42 -1.75
CA ILE A 346 1.11 21.62 -3.15
C ILE A 346 2.15 22.74 -3.17
N GLY A 347 3.30 22.48 -3.83
CA GLY A 347 4.38 23.47 -3.91
C GLY A 347 4.95 23.86 -2.55
N GLY A 348 4.97 22.94 -1.59
CA GLY A 348 5.47 23.20 -0.23
C GLY A 348 4.52 24.01 0.67
N ARG A 349 3.25 24.16 0.29
CA ARG A 349 2.26 24.91 1.09
C ARG A 349 1.01 24.09 1.37
N ARG A 350 0.64 23.98 2.66
CA ARG A 350 -0.62 23.39 3.09
C ARG A 350 -1.73 24.43 3.00
N ALA A 351 -2.84 24.08 2.37
CA ALA A 351 -4.05 24.90 2.38
C ALA A 351 -5.31 24.03 2.22
N ALA A 352 -6.45 24.55 2.66
CA ALA A 352 -7.75 23.92 2.44
C ALA A 352 -8.20 24.05 0.98
N TRP A 353 -9.10 23.17 0.54
CA TRP A 353 -9.69 23.22 -0.81
C TRP A 353 -10.70 24.37 -0.95
N THR A 354 -10.65 25.09 -2.08
CA THR A 354 -11.71 26.02 -2.45
C THR A 354 -13.00 25.24 -2.75
N PRO A 355 -14.18 25.76 -2.36
CA PRO A 355 -15.44 25.21 -2.82
C PRO A 355 -15.58 25.53 -4.31
N VAL A 356 -15.50 24.49 -5.15
CA VAL A 356 -15.72 24.58 -6.61
C VAL A 356 -17.00 23.84 -6.96
N GLU A 357 -17.84 24.39 -7.85
CA GLU A 357 -18.93 23.63 -8.45
C GLU A 357 -18.35 22.48 -9.28
N SER A 358 -18.58 21.24 -8.84
CA SER A 358 -17.94 20.05 -9.41
C SER A 358 -18.32 19.86 -10.89
N PRO A 359 -17.39 19.96 -11.85
CA PRO A 359 -17.57 19.45 -13.22
C PRO A 359 -17.86 17.95 -13.18
N SER A 360 -18.49 17.41 -14.23
CA SER A 360 -18.92 16.00 -14.30
C SER A 360 -17.80 14.98 -14.02
N PHE A 361 -16.55 15.27 -14.41
CA PHE A 361 -15.42 14.36 -14.16
C PHE A 361 -14.93 14.33 -12.70
N MET A 362 -15.38 15.28 -11.86
CA MET A 362 -14.98 15.38 -10.45
C MET A 362 -16.01 14.78 -9.49
N THR A 363 -17.18 14.37 -9.96
CA THR A 363 -18.30 13.95 -9.10
C THR A 363 -17.94 12.81 -8.16
N ASP A 364 -17.08 11.88 -8.60
CA ASP A 364 -16.67 10.73 -7.79
C ASP A 364 -15.53 11.03 -6.80
N VAL A 365 -14.83 12.17 -6.96
CA VAL A 365 -13.58 12.47 -6.23
C VAL A 365 -13.58 13.80 -5.50
N PHE A 366 -14.64 14.60 -5.60
CA PHE A 366 -14.78 15.85 -4.89
C PHE A 366 -16.24 16.15 -4.51
N GLU A 367 -16.46 16.35 -3.21
CA GLU A 367 -17.77 16.67 -2.65
C GLU A 367 -17.78 18.02 -1.95
N LEU A 368 -18.86 18.78 -2.12
CA LEU A 368 -19.10 20.00 -1.36
C LEU A 368 -19.87 19.67 -0.09
N ILE A 369 -19.25 19.88 1.07
CA ILE A 369 -19.91 19.71 2.37
C ILE A 369 -20.24 21.09 2.95
N LYS A 370 -21.44 21.22 3.52
CA LYS A 370 -21.82 22.39 4.32
C LYS A 370 -21.09 22.35 5.66
N LYS A 371 -20.37 23.41 6.02
CA LYS A 371 -19.72 23.49 7.33
C LYS A 371 -20.80 23.65 8.41
N GLU A 372 -20.85 22.75 9.40
CA GLU A 372 -21.70 22.96 10.57
C GLU A 372 -21.19 24.18 11.35
N PRO A 373 -22.09 25.05 11.87
CA PRO A 373 -21.66 26.18 12.67
C PRO A 373 -20.96 25.68 13.94
N ALA A 374 -19.82 26.28 14.27
CA ALA A 374 -19.15 26.02 15.54
C ALA A 374 -20.12 26.33 16.69
N GLU A 375 -20.32 25.38 17.60
CA GLU A 375 -21.12 25.58 18.81
C GLU A 375 -20.59 26.81 19.57
N GLY A 376 -21.38 27.90 19.60
CA GLY A 376 -21.07 29.10 20.37
C GLY A 376 -20.93 30.42 19.59
N ALA A 377 -20.99 30.42 18.25
CA ALA A 377 -21.01 31.67 17.49
C ALA A 377 -22.45 32.19 17.33
N GLY A 378 -22.77 33.29 18.01
CA GLY A 378 -24.07 33.95 17.99
C GLY A 378 -24.55 34.30 16.58
N ALA A 379 -25.87 34.26 16.40
CA ALA A 379 -26.57 34.45 15.14
C ALA A 379 -26.35 35.87 14.55
N THR A 380 -25.39 35.99 13.65
CA THR A 380 -25.37 37.00 12.60
C THR A 380 -25.12 36.30 11.28
N ARG A 381 -25.88 36.68 10.23
CA ARG A 381 -25.83 36.11 8.87
C ARG A 381 -24.38 35.87 8.40
N GLN A 382 -23.87 34.68 8.63
CA GLN A 382 -22.67 34.17 7.98
C GLN A 382 -23.16 33.37 6.79
N GLU A 383 -22.73 33.77 5.59
CA GLU A 383 -22.86 32.93 4.40
C GLU A 383 -22.41 31.51 4.76
N GLU A 384 -23.25 30.51 4.47
CA GLU A 384 -22.95 29.10 4.74
C GLU A 384 -21.61 28.74 4.09
N ALA A 385 -20.53 28.70 4.89
CA ALA A 385 -19.20 28.41 4.37
C ALA A 385 -19.18 26.97 3.84
N LYS A 386 -19.18 26.80 2.52
CA LYS A 386 -19.00 25.51 1.86
C LYS A 386 -17.53 25.12 1.91
N CYS A 387 -17.24 23.87 2.29
CA CYS A 387 -15.89 23.31 2.28
C CYS A 387 -15.84 22.13 1.32
N GLY A 388 -14.84 22.11 0.44
CA GLY A 388 -14.61 20.99 -0.45
C GLY A 388 -13.94 19.81 0.26
N VAL A 389 -14.39 18.60 -0.03
CA VAL A 389 -13.77 17.36 0.42
C VAL A 389 -13.28 16.55 -0.77
N MET A 390 -11.98 16.34 -0.84
CA MET A 390 -11.32 15.55 -1.87
C MET A 390 -11.28 14.06 -1.48
N LYS A 391 -11.99 13.22 -2.24
CA LYS A 391 -12.07 11.78 -2.01
C LYS A 391 -11.00 10.98 -2.76
N ILE A 392 -10.11 11.62 -3.51
CA ILE A 392 -9.07 10.94 -4.30
C ILE A 392 -8.14 10.05 -3.45
N GLY A 393 -8.06 10.28 -2.14
CA GLY A 393 -7.33 9.43 -1.19
C GLY A 393 -8.00 8.09 -0.89
N ASP A 394 -9.31 7.98 -1.08
CA ASP A 394 -10.02 6.71 -1.11
C ASP A 394 -9.74 5.99 -2.43
N PHE A 395 -9.17 4.79 -2.33
CA PHE A 395 -8.79 4.00 -3.48
C PHE A 395 -9.97 3.64 -4.38
N ALA A 396 -11.18 3.45 -3.83
CA ALA A 396 -12.36 3.21 -4.63
C ALA A 396 -12.72 4.43 -5.49
N SER A 397 -12.75 5.61 -4.87
CA SER A 397 -12.96 6.90 -5.54
C SER A 397 -11.86 7.19 -6.57
N PHE A 398 -10.59 6.91 -6.26
CA PHE A 398 -9.47 7.06 -7.20
C PHE A 398 -9.61 6.17 -8.43
N CYS A 399 -9.97 4.89 -8.25
CA CYS A 399 -10.13 3.97 -9.37
C CYS A 399 -11.36 4.32 -10.23
N ALA A 400 -12.43 4.85 -9.63
CA ALA A 400 -13.57 5.39 -10.37
C ALA A 400 -13.16 6.59 -11.25
N PHE A 401 -12.37 7.52 -10.69
CA PHE A 401 -11.81 8.63 -11.46
C PHE A 401 -10.94 8.17 -12.64
N LEU A 402 -10.07 7.17 -12.43
CA LEU A 402 -9.28 6.60 -13.52
C LEU A 402 -10.17 5.96 -14.60
N GLU A 403 -11.18 5.18 -14.23
CA GLU A 403 -12.11 4.58 -15.20
C GLU A 403 -12.87 5.65 -16.01
N ALA A 404 -13.33 6.71 -15.34
CA ALA A 404 -14.03 7.83 -15.97
C ALA A 404 -13.18 8.53 -17.04
N MET A 405 -11.85 8.64 -16.85
CA MET A 405 -10.93 9.23 -17.84
C MET A 405 -10.94 8.52 -19.20
N THR A 406 -11.49 7.31 -19.28
CA THR A 406 -11.47 6.46 -20.48
C THR A 406 -12.86 6.10 -20.98
N SER A 407 -13.89 6.74 -20.41
CA SER A 407 -15.29 6.47 -20.70
C SER A 407 -15.90 7.45 -21.73
N ASP A 408 -15.08 8.37 -22.26
CA ASP A 408 -15.41 9.32 -23.33
C ASP A 408 -14.93 8.84 -24.71
#